data_AF-A0A9E3X7R8-F1
#
_entry.id   AF-A0A9E3X7R8-F1
#
_cell.length_a   1.000
_cell.length_b   1.000
_cell.length_c   1.000
_cell.angle_alpha   90.00
_cell.angle_beta   90.00
_cell.angle_gamma   90.00
#
_symmetry.space_group_name_H-M   'P 1'
#
loop_
_entity.id
_entity.type
_entity.pdbx_description
1 polymer ?
#
loop_
_entity_poly.entity_id
_entity_poly.type
_entity_poly.pdbx_seq_one_letter_code
_entity_poly.pdbx_strand_id
1 'polypeptide(L)'
;PLKRLYEAGVRLCTGTDGVRDTWGPYNGVDLLERVKLLGYRSGFRRDADLELLLEIATRGGADVMGEQAYGLAVGCQADFVIVNAETPVEAVITQPPRSYVVKRGQVVAMEGSYTLKS
;
A
#
# COMPACT_ATOMS: atom_id res chain seq x y z
N PRO A 1 -11.16 9.46 -12.86
CA PRO A 1 -10.72 10.87 -12.69
C PRO A 1 -9.80 11.07 -11.47
N LEU A 2 -8.96 10.09 -11.12
CA LEU A 2 -8.15 10.11 -9.89
C LEU A 2 -7.20 11.30 -9.85
N LYS A 3 -6.39 11.47 -10.89
CA LYS A 3 -5.39 12.53 -10.98
C LYS A 3 -6.01 13.92 -10.83
N ARG A 4 -7.14 14.17 -11.51
CA ARG A 4 -7.88 15.44 -11.40
C ARG A 4 -8.41 15.71 -9.99
N LEU A 5 -8.87 14.68 -9.28
CA LEU A 5 -9.34 14.84 -7.90
C LEU A 5 -8.16 15.14 -6.96
N TYR A 6 -7.05 14.41 -7.13
CA TYR A 6 -5.83 14.63 -6.37
C TYR A 6 -5.28 16.05 -6.58
N GLU A 7 -5.16 16.50 -7.83
CA GLU A 7 -4.73 17.86 -8.19
C GLU A 7 -5.67 18.96 -7.65
N ALA A 8 -6.95 18.63 -7.45
CA ALA A 8 -7.92 19.53 -6.83
C ALA A 8 -7.86 19.53 -5.29
N GLY A 9 -6.92 18.81 -4.67
CA GLY A 9 -6.75 18.75 -3.22
C GLY A 9 -7.77 17.85 -2.51
N VAL A 10 -8.46 16.97 -3.23
CA VAL A 10 -9.35 15.98 -2.61
C VAL A 10 -8.49 14.94 -1.89
N ARG A 11 -8.79 14.68 -0.62
CA ARG A 11 -8.20 13.58 0.14
C ARG A 11 -8.64 12.25 -0.46
N LEU A 12 -7.70 11.41 -0.87
CA LEU A 12 -7.96 10.13 -1.51
C LEU A 12 -7.28 9.00 -0.74
N CYS A 13 -7.97 7.87 -0.62
CA CYS A 13 -7.40 6.60 -0.19
C CYS A 13 -7.87 5.48 -1.12
N THR A 14 -7.25 4.31 -1.03
CA THR A 14 -7.75 3.09 -1.66
C THR A 14 -7.91 1.99 -0.63
N GLY A 15 -8.88 1.12 -0.83
CA GLY A 15 -9.13 -0.05 0.00
C GLY A 15 -9.43 -1.26 -0.86
N THR A 16 -9.39 -2.44 -0.23
CA THR A 16 -9.67 -3.71 -0.90
C THR A 16 -11.17 -3.91 -1.16
N ASP A 17 -12.02 -3.43 -0.24
CA ASP A 17 -13.41 -3.87 -0.10
C ASP A 17 -13.48 -5.36 0.33
N GLY A 18 -14.63 -6.01 0.21
CA GLY A 18 -14.84 -7.42 0.57
C GLY A 18 -13.78 -8.37 0.00
N VAL A 19 -13.31 -9.34 0.79
CA VAL A 19 -12.28 -10.33 0.41
C VAL A 19 -12.89 -11.73 0.42
N ARG A 20 -13.09 -12.30 -0.77
CA ARG A 20 -13.63 -13.67 -0.95
C ARG A 20 -14.88 -13.93 -0.12
N ASP A 21 -15.80 -12.98 -0.16
CA ASP A 21 -17.06 -13.04 0.56
C ASP A 21 -18.24 -13.29 -0.41
N THR A 22 -19.46 -13.16 0.09
CA THR A 22 -20.68 -13.38 -0.70
C THR A 22 -20.90 -12.33 -1.80
N TRP A 23 -20.15 -11.22 -1.81
CA TRP A 23 -20.26 -10.17 -2.82
C TRP A 23 -19.32 -10.42 -4.01
N GLY A 24 -18.17 -11.06 -3.80
CA GLY A 24 -17.31 -11.45 -4.91
C GLY A 24 -15.99 -12.13 -4.54
N PRO A 25 -15.40 -12.88 -5.51
CA PRO A 25 -14.19 -13.67 -5.26
C PRO A 25 -12.87 -12.92 -5.54
N TYR A 26 -12.92 -11.72 -6.13
CA TYR A 26 -11.77 -11.14 -6.85
C TYR A 26 -10.67 -10.52 -5.99
N ASN A 27 -11.00 -10.13 -4.76
CA ASN A 27 -10.14 -9.29 -3.94
C ASN A 27 -9.21 -10.12 -3.05
N GLY A 28 -7.97 -9.67 -2.89
CA GLY A 28 -6.95 -10.20 -1.97
C GLY A 28 -6.52 -9.19 -0.91
N VAL A 29 -5.62 -9.59 -0.02
CA VAL A 29 -5.13 -8.77 1.11
C VAL A 29 -3.84 -8.02 0.82
N ASP A 30 -3.41 -7.97 -0.43
CA ASP A 30 -2.17 -7.31 -0.86
C ASP A 30 -2.43 -5.90 -1.39
N LEU A 31 -1.90 -4.89 -0.71
CA LEU A 31 -2.04 -3.50 -1.11
C LEU A 31 -1.25 -3.14 -2.39
N LEU A 32 -0.11 -3.80 -2.67
CA LEU A 32 0.62 -3.64 -3.93
C LEU A 32 -0.21 -4.16 -5.11
N GLU A 33 -0.93 -5.27 -4.91
CA GLU A 33 -1.92 -5.77 -5.88
C GLU A 33 -3.03 -4.75 -6.12
N ARG A 34 -3.56 -4.17 -5.04
CA ARG A 34 -4.60 -3.12 -5.12
C ARG A 34 -4.11 -1.93 -5.94
N VAL A 35 -2.88 -1.46 -5.69
CA VAL A 35 -2.28 -0.34 -6.44
C VAL A 35 -2.12 -0.69 -7.93
N LYS A 36 -1.62 -1.89 -8.24
CA LYS A 36 -1.48 -2.37 -9.62
C LYS A 36 -2.82 -2.42 -10.35
N LEU A 37 -3.86 -2.96 -9.72
CA LEU A 37 -5.21 -3.01 -10.27
C LEU A 37 -5.79 -1.62 -10.49
N LEU A 38 -5.60 -0.70 -9.54
CA LEU A 38 -6.05 0.69 -9.65
C LEU A 38 -5.35 1.42 -10.80
N GLY A 39 -4.04 1.19 -10.97
CA GLY A 39 -3.26 1.73 -12.09
C GLY A 39 -3.76 1.23 -13.43
N TYR A 40 -3.94 -0.09 -13.57
CA TYR A 40 -4.50 -0.71 -14.76
C TYR A 40 -5.89 -0.13 -15.09
N ARG A 41 -6.78 -0.06 -14.08
CA ARG A 41 -8.16 0.42 -14.24
C ARG A 41 -8.25 1.90 -14.60
N SER A 42 -7.26 2.69 -14.21
CA SER A 42 -7.17 4.13 -14.45
C SER A 42 -6.41 4.51 -15.72
N GLY A 43 -5.87 3.52 -16.45
CA GLY A 43 -5.08 3.74 -17.67
C GLY A 43 -3.69 4.33 -17.40
N PHE A 44 -3.18 4.21 -16.17
CA PHE A 44 -1.87 4.75 -15.79
C PHE A 44 -0.75 3.85 -16.27
N ARG A 45 0.34 4.47 -16.76
CA ARG A 45 1.50 3.76 -17.35
C ARG A 45 2.85 4.34 -16.94
N ARG A 46 2.89 5.58 -16.46
CA ARG A 46 4.13 6.26 -16.08
C ARG A 46 4.44 5.95 -14.62
N ASP A 47 5.72 5.92 -14.29
CA ASP A 47 6.21 5.67 -12.93
C ASP A 47 5.59 6.64 -11.92
N ALA A 48 5.60 7.94 -12.24
CA ALA A 48 4.99 8.98 -11.42
C ALA A 48 3.47 8.77 -11.17
N ASP A 49 2.76 8.11 -12.09
CA ASP A 49 1.35 7.79 -11.88
C ASP A 49 1.18 6.64 -10.89
N LEU A 50 2.06 5.62 -10.92
CA LEU A 50 2.02 4.50 -9.99
C LEU A 50 2.52 4.90 -8.59
N GLU A 51 3.52 5.77 -8.51
CA GLU A 51 3.98 6.37 -7.26
C GLU A 51 2.87 7.20 -6.60
N LEU A 52 2.10 7.98 -7.39
CA LEU A 52 0.92 8.67 -6.90
C LEU A 52 -0.12 7.69 -6.32
N LEU A 53 -0.35 6.56 -6.97
CA LEU A 53 -1.29 5.56 -6.44
C LEU A 53 -0.77 4.89 -5.17
N LEU A 54 0.54 4.69 -5.04
CA LEU A 54 1.17 4.19 -3.83
C LEU A 54 1.04 5.20 -2.68
N GLU A 55 1.22 6.49 -2.96
CA GLU A 55 0.97 7.58 -2.02
C GLU A 55 -0.48 7.58 -1.51
N ILE A 56 -1.45 7.46 -2.43
CA ILE A 56 -2.89 7.33 -2.10
C ILE A 56 -3.15 6.08 -1.24
N ALA A 57 -2.48 4.96 -1.51
CA ALA A 57 -2.64 3.73 -0.75
C ALA A 57 -1.96 3.77 0.63
N THR A 58 -0.94 4.61 0.81
CA THR A 58 -0.14 4.71 2.04
C THR A 58 -0.54 5.94 2.85
N ARG A 59 0.05 7.09 2.57
CA ARG A 59 -0.20 8.36 3.27
C ARG A 59 -1.64 8.81 3.11
N GLY A 60 -2.26 8.62 1.94
CA GLY A 60 -3.67 8.93 1.72
C GLY A 60 -4.61 8.14 2.64
N GLY A 61 -4.32 6.85 2.86
CA GLY A 61 -5.04 6.03 3.83
C GLY A 61 -4.85 6.53 5.27
N ALA A 62 -3.63 6.85 5.66
CA ALA A 62 -3.33 7.38 6.98
C ALA A 62 -4.05 8.72 7.26
N ASP A 63 -4.03 9.65 6.29
CA ASP A 63 -4.73 10.94 6.38
C ASP A 63 -6.25 10.75 6.53
N VAL A 64 -6.87 9.89 5.71
CA VAL A 64 -8.30 9.60 5.83
C VAL A 64 -8.66 8.99 7.19
N MET A 65 -7.79 8.15 7.76
CA MET A 65 -7.97 7.56 9.09
C MET A 65 -7.59 8.50 10.25
N GLY A 66 -6.95 9.64 9.97
CA GLY A 66 -6.48 10.59 10.99
C GLY A 66 -5.22 10.15 11.74
N GLU A 67 -4.43 9.21 11.19
CA GLU A 67 -3.20 8.72 11.82
C GLU A 67 -2.07 9.76 11.72
N GLN A 68 -1.71 10.34 12.86
CA GLN A 68 -0.77 11.47 12.93
C GLN A 68 0.70 11.03 12.91
N ALA A 69 1.01 9.81 13.36
CA ALA A 69 2.38 9.32 13.48
C ALA A 69 2.77 8.36 12.34
N TYR A 70 2.25 8.59 11.14
CA TYR A 70 2.47 7.76 9.95
C TYR A 70 3.68 8.21 9.12
N GLY A 71 4.49 7.25 8.67
CA GLY A 71 5.61 7.48 7.75
C GLY A 71 6.92 6.90 8.27
N LEU A 72 8.02 7.29 7.61
CA LEU A 72 9.37 6.79 7.90
C LEU A 72 10.29 7.87 8.51
N ALA A 73 9.72 9.01 8.92
CA ALA A 73 10.49 10.08 9.55
C ALA A 73 10.73 9.76 11.04
N VAL A 74 11.76 10.38 11.62
CA VAL A 74 12.01 10.31 13.06
C VAL A 74 10.78 10.82 13.83
N GLY A 75 10.31 10.04 14.81
CA GLY A 75 9.11 10.33 15.59
C GLY A 75 7.83 9.64 15.10
N CYS A 76 7.82 9.11 13.86
CA CYS A 76 6.73 8.24 13.40
C CYS A 76 6.74 6.89 14.14
N GLN A 77 5.59 6.20 14.12
CA GLN A 77 5.52 4.81 14.58
C GLN A 77 6.49 3.95 13.74
N ALA A 78 7.18 3.02 14.40
CA ALA A 78 8.07 2.07 13.73
C ALA A 78 7.27 0.95 13.04
N ASP A 79 6.45 1.36 12.06
CA ASP A 79 5.57 0.54 11.23
C ASP A 79 6.04 0.64 9.78
N PHE A 80 6.70 -0.40 9.28
CA PHE A 80 7.21 -0.39 7.90
C PHE A 80 7.32 -1.80 7.34
N VAL A 81 7.40 -1.87 6.01
CA VAL A 81 7.60 -3.11 5.27
C VAL A 81 8.88 -3.00 4.46
N ILE A 82 9.62 -4.09 4.39
CA ILE A 82 10.79 -4.24 3.52
C ILE A 82 10.37 -5.11 2.35
N VAL A 83 10.59 -4.62 1.14
CA VAL A 83 10.19 -5.24 -0.13
C VAL A 83 11.42 -5.28 -1.03
N ASN A 84 11.71 -6.45 -1.61
CA ASN A 84 12.87 -6.62 -2.48
C ASN A 84 12.58 -6.08 -3.89
N ALA A 85 12.83 -4.80 -4.11
CA ALA A 85 12.70 -4.11 -5.39
C ALA A 85 13.62 -2.89 -5.42
N GLU A 86 14.10 -2.51 -6.60
CA GLU A 86 14.94 -1.32 -6.81
C GLU A 86 14.13 -0.03 -6.81
N THR A 87 12.85 -0.10 -7.19
CA THR A 87 11.95 1.05 -7.26
C THR A 87 10.56 0.75 -6.68
N PRO A 88 9.81 1.79 -6.22
CA PRO A 88 8.42 1.60 -5.79
C PRO A 88 7.52 1.04 -6.90
N VAL A 89 7.78 1.42 -8.14
CA VAL A 89 7.05 0.93 -9.32
C VAL A 89 7.31 -0.54 -9.53
N GLU A 90 8.56 -0.98 -9.48
CA GLU A 90 8.90 -2.39 -9.57
C GLU A 90 8.19 -3.18 -8.47
N ALA A 91 8.23 -2.72 -7.21
CA ALA A 91 7.53 -3.37 -6.11
C ALA A 91 6.02 -3.56 -6.40
N VAL A 92 5.37 -2.54 -6.97
CA VAL A 92 3.95 -2.61 -7.37
C VAL A 92 3.73 -3.63 -8.50
N ILE A 93 4.62 -3.69 -9.49
CA ILE A 93 4.43 -4.55 -10.67
C ILE A 93 4.77 -6.01 -10.39
N THR A 94 5.89 -6.28 -9.72
CA THR A 94 6.40 -7.63 -9.46
C THR A 94 5.83 -8.23 -8.17
N GLN A 95 5.33 -7.38 -7.26
CA GLN A 95 4.64 -7.76 -6.02
C GLN A 95 5.42 -8.84 -5.23
N PRO A 96 6.72 -8.63 -4.96
CA PRO A 96 7.51 -9.65 -4.31
C PRO A 96 7.02 -9.82 -2.85
N PRO A 97 7.24 -11.00 -2.25
CA PRO A 97 6.96 -11.20 -0.83
C PRO A 97 7.64 -10.13 0.02
N ARG A 98 6.97 -9.69 1.10
CA ARG A 98 7.58 -8.75 2.06
C ARG A 98 8.70 -9.50 2.79
N SER A 99 9.94 -9.06 2.61
CA SER A 99 11.10 -9.63 3.32
C SER A 99 10.90 -9.50 4.82
N TYR A 100 10.42 -8.34 5.27
CA TYR A 100 10.06 -8.07 6.66
C TYR A 100 8.80 -7.21 6.74
N VAL A 101 7.98 -7.45 7.76
CA VAL A 101 6.93 -6.55 8.23
C VAL A 101 7.25 -6.22 9.68
N VAL A 102 7.42 -4.93 9.97
CA VAL A 102 7.67 -4.41 11.30
C VAL A 102 6.46 -3.63 11.77
N LYS A 103 5.96 -3.94 12.97
CA LYS A 103 4.85 -3.25 13.63
C LYS A 103 5.29 -2.84 15.03
N ARG A 104 5.22 -1.54 15.33
CA ARG A 104 5.63 -0.92 16.59
C ARG A 104 7.04 -1.35 17.01
N GLY A 105 7.95 -1.39 16.03
CA GLY A 105 9.35 -1.76 16.24
C GLY A 105 9.60 -3.26 16.44
N GLN A 106 8.60 -4.12 16.22
CA GLN A 106 8.73 -5.56 16.33
C GLN A 106 8.53 -6.22 14.96
N VAL A 107 9.39 -7.17 14.59
CA VAL A 107 9.18 -7.99 13.39
C VAL A 107 7.98 -8.91 13.64
N VAL A 108 6.95 -8.82 12.80
CA VAL A 108 5.71 -9.60 12.90
C VAL A 108 5.49 -10.55 11.74
N ALA A 109 6.21 -10.36 10.63
CA ALA A 109 6.24 -11.30 9.52
C ALA A 109 7.59 -11.21 8.80
N MET A 110 8.01 -12.33 8.22
CA MET A 110 9.21 -12.46 7.41
C MET A 110 8.92 -13.33 6.19
N GLU A 111 9.50 -12.98 5.05
CA GLU A 111 9.39 -13.75 3.80
C GLU A 111 7.92 -14.10 3.44
N GLY A 112 7.00 -13.13 3.65
CA GLY A 112 5.57 -13.30 3.39
C GLY A 112 4.80 -14.18 4.38
N SER A 113 5.43 -14.65 5.46
CA SER A 113 4.80 -15.50 6.49
C SER A 113 4.80 -14.82 7.86
N TYR A 114 3.69 -14.96 8.60
CA TYR A 114 3.58 -14.46 9.97
C TYR A 114 4.58 -15.18 10.90
N THR A 115 5.30 -14.42 11.72
CA THR A 115 6.19 -14.98 12.74
C THR A 115 5.44 -15.05 14.07
N LEU A 116 5.16 -16.27 14.55
CA LEU A 116 4.71 -16.49 15.92
C LEU A 116 5.78 -15.96 16.87
N LYS A 117 5.39 -15.16 17.87
CA LYS A 117 6.28 -14.89 18.99
C LYS A 117 6.54 -16.22 19.72
N SER A 118 7.79 -16.68 19.73
CA SER A 118 8.29 -17.64 20.72
C SER A 118 8.43 -16.95 22.07
#